data_AF-A0A921GQ79-F1
#
_entry.id   AF-A0A921GQ79-F1
#
_cell.length_a   1.000
_cell.length_b   1.000
_cell.length_c   1.000
_cell.angle_alpha   90.00
_cell.angle_beta   90.00
_cell.angle_gamma   90.00
#
_symmetry.space_group_name_H-M   'P 1'
#
loop_
_entity.id
_entity.type
_entity.pdbx_description
1 polymer ?
#
loop_
_entity_poly.entity_id
_entity_poly.type
_entity_poly.pdbx_seq_one_letter_code
_entity_poly.pdbx_strand_id
1 'polypeptide(L)'
;IRRLLAEELGMPVLLDHDSRAALVGEAWSQPGLLRNAALLLVEDGLGAALCLDDQIVRGAHSHAGEIGHTVVRMDGIPCPCGRRGCAQREHRAALERGEDELAARILAEVVVNLVRLVDVDRVVLGGRTVHEQHEASMDAIREALTAGLSDEPWVHVEVMLSTRGTDLIAVGAACEVLEHEYGLPQVLVGPE
;
A
#
# COMPACT_ATOMS: atom_id res chain seq x y z
N ILE A 1 8.73 18.72 -11.24
CA ILE A 1 7.64 18.17 -12.08
C ILE A 1 6.35 18.97 -11.89
N ARG A 2 5.70 18.93 -10.72
CA ARG A 2 4.45 19.68 -10.46
C ARG A 2 4.44 21.13 -10.99
N ARG A 3 5.44 21.93 -10.64
CA ARG A 3 5.58 23.32 -11.11
C ARG A 3 5.61 23.43 -12.64
N LEU A 4 6.40 22.58 -13.31
CA LEU A 4 6.54 22.58 -14.76
C LEU A 4 5.20 22.23 -15.45
N LEU A 5 4.47 21.24 -14.90
CA LEU A 5 3.16 20.86 -15.42
C LEU A 5 2.11 21.96 -15.19
N ALA A 6 2.13 22.61 -14.03
CA ALA A 6 1.21 23.71 -13.74
C ALA A 6 1.45 24.91 -14.67
N GLU A 7 2.72 25.23 -14.96
CA GLU A 7 3.10 26.29 -15.91
C GLU A 7 2.63 25.97 -17.35
N GLU A 8 2.78 24.72 -17.80
CA GLU A 8 2.41 24.31 -19.16
C GLU A 8 0.89 24.17 -19.35
N LEU A 9 0.18 23.62 -18.35
CA LEU A 9 -1.26 23.35 -18.45
C LEU A 9 -2.13 24.57 -18.11
N GLY A 10 -1.57 25.58 -17.42
CA GLY A 10 -2.35 26.71 -16.92
C GLY A 10 -3.42 26.32 -15.89
N MET A 11 -3.24 25.19 -15.21
CA MET A 11 -4.18 24.61 -14.24
C MET A 11 -3.46 24.18 -12.96
N PRO A 12 -4.14 24.12 -11.80
CA PRO A 12 -3.60 23.47 -10.60
C PRO A 12 -3.19 22.02 -10.89
N VAL A 13 -2.06 21.59 -10.33
CA VAL A 13 -1.54 20.23 -10.47
C VAL A 13 -1.26 19.66 -9.10
N LEU A 14 -1.86 18.51 -8.80
CA LEU A 14 -1.52 17.69 -7.64
C LEU A 14 -0.44 16.67 -8.04
N LEU A 15 0.41 16.31 -7.08
CA LEU A 15 1.43 15.27 -7.27
C LEU A 15 1.47 14.42 -6.01
N ASP A 16 1.18 13.14 -6.18
CA ASP A 16 1.12 12.18 -5.09
C ASP A 16 1.83 10.87 -5.43
N HIS A 17 2.06 10.05 -4.42
CA HIS A 17 2.60 8.70 -4.54
C HIS A 17 1.49 7.74 -5.02
N ASP A 18 1.84 6.78 -5.86
CA ASP A 18 0.87 5.86 -6.47
C ASP A 18 0.06 5.06 -5.45
N SER A 19 0.70 4.52 -4.41
CA SER A 19 0.05 3.79 -3.32
C SER A 19 -0.92 4.68 -2.54
N ARG A 20 -0.62 5.98 -2.42
CA ARG A 20 -1.47 6.93 -1.70
C ARG A 20 -2.70 7.28 -2.51
N ALA A 21 -2.51 7.58 -3.80
CA ALA A 21 -3.62 7.74 -4.73
C ALA A 21 -4.50 6.48 -4.72
N ALA A 22 -3.92 5.28 -4.79
CA ALA A 22 -4.65 4.03 -4.70
C ALA A 22 -5.49 3.91 -3.41
N LEU A 23 -4.92 4.25 -2.25
CA LEU A 23 -5.65 4.23 -0.98
C LEU A 23 -6.80 5.25 -0.95
N VAL A 24 -6.60 6.46 -1.47
CA VAL A 24 -7.67 7.47 -1.62
C VAL A 24 -8.79 6.92 -2.49
N GLY A 25 -8.44 6.32 -3.63
CA GLY A 25 -9.39 5.67 -4.52
C GLY A 25 -10.21 4.61 -3.79
N GLU A 26 -9.56 3.70 -3.06
CA GLU A 26 -10.25 2.66 -2.30
C GLU A 26 -11.17 3.25 -1.21
N ALA A 27 -10.68 4.21 -0.42
CA ALA A 27 -11.43 4.88 0.65
C ALA A 27 -12.68 5.60 0.13
N TRP A 28 -12.59 6.24 -1.04
CA TRP A 28 -13.74 6.85 -1.72
C TRP A 28 -14.80 5.83 -2.13
N SER A 29 -14.42 4.60 -2.48
CA SER A 29 -15.36 3.51 -2.83
C SER A 29 -16.08 2.96 -1.62
N GLN A 30 -15.42 2.96 -0.46
CA GLN A 30 -15.88 2.31 0.75
C GLN A 30 -15.79 3.30 1.94
N PRO A 31 -16.60 4.37 1.95
CA PRO A 31 -16.50 5.41 2.97
C PRO A 31 -16.64 4.84 4.39
N GLY A 32 -15.72 5.22 5.28
CA GLY A 32 -15.68 4.76 6.68
C GLY A 32 -15.13 3.35 6.88
N LEU A 33 -14.87 2.58 5.80
CA LEU A 33 -14.26 1.26 5.91
C LEU A 33 -12.75 1.36 6.15
N LEU A 34 -12.06 2.37 5.63
CA LEU A 34 -10.60 2.42 5.71
C LEU A 34 -10.08 3.36 6.81
N ARG A 35 -10.80 3.48 7.93
CA ARG A 35 -10.43 4.37 9.04
C ARG A 35 -9.03 4.11 9.60
N ASN A 36 -8.73 2.84 9.89
CA ASN A 36 -7.41 2.37 10.33
C ASN A 36 -6.99 1.24 9.38
N ALA A 37 -6.35 1.60 8.28
CA ALA A 37 -6.06 0.67 7.21
C ALA A 37 -4.70 0.93 6.58
N ALA A 38 -4.14 -0.14 6.01
CA ALA A 38 -3.03 -0.04 5.09
C ALA A 38 -3.44 -0.57 3.72
N LEU A 39 -3.02 0.10 2.66
CA LEU A 39 -3.04 -0.46 1.31
C LEU A 39 -1.63 -0.83 0.91
N LEU A 40 -1.39 -2.08 0.53
CA LEU A 40 -0.18 -2.51 -0.15
C LEU A 40 -0.43 -2.49 -1.65
N LEU A 41 0.35 -1.67 -2.36
CA LEU A 41 0.34 -1.60 -3.81
C LEU A 41 1.49 -2.46 -4.35
N VAL A 42 1.15 -3.54 -5.03
CA VAL A 42 2.10 -4.52 -5.57
C VAL A 42 2.03 -4.50 -7.10
N GLU A 43 3.04 -3.88 -7.68
CA GLU A 43 3.24 -3.72 -9.12
C GLU A 43 4.67 -4.20 -9.44
N ASP A 44 5.37 -3.51 -10.34
CA ASP A 44 6.83 -3.61 -10.49
C ASP A 44 7.60 -3.26 -9.21
N GLY A 45 6.98 -2.49 -8.31
CA GLY A 45 7.47 -2.16 -6.98
C GLY A 45 6.55 -2.68 -5.88
N LEU A 46 6.97 -2.48 -4.64
CA LEU A 46 6.16 -2.78 -3.45
C LEU A 46 6.07 -1.52 -2.60
N GLY A 47 4.90 -0.89 -2.61
CA GLY A 47 4.62 0.30 -1.81
C GLY A 47 3.50 0.04 -0.82
N ALA A 48 3.38 0.92 0.17
CA ALA A 48 2.22 0.98 1.03
C ALA A 48 1.71 2.42 1.16
N ALA A 49 0.46 2.56 1.56
CA ALA A 49 -0.12 3.79 2.07
C ALA A 49 -0.91 3.46 3.33
N LEU A 50 -0.97 4.41 4.26
CA LEU A 50 -1.62 4.23 5.55
C LEU A 50 -2.73 5.27 5.72
N CYS A 51 -3.85 4.83 6.29
CA CYS A 51 -4.91 5.68 6.79
C CYS A 51 -5.07 5.38 8.28
N LEU A 52 -4.92 6.38 9.14
CA LEU A 52 -5.08 6.25 10.59
C LEU A 52 -6.05 7.31 11.06
N ASP A 53 -7.06 6.91 11.83
CA ASP A 53 -8.16 7.79 12.24
C ASP A 53 -8.77 8.59 11.06
N ASP A 54 -9.02 7.91 9.93
CA ASP A 54 -9.53 8.49 8.68
C ASP A 54 -8.59 9.52 8.02
N GLN A 55 -7.32 9.58 8.44
CA GLN A 55 -6.31 10.48 7.88
C GLN A 55 -5.21 9.72 7.14
N ILE A 56 -4.97 10.14 5.91
CA ILE A 56 -3.85 9.62 5.11
C ILE A 56 -2.50 10.07 5.69
N VAL A 57 -1.67 9.09 6.05
CA VAL A 57 -0.34 9.35 6.60
C VAL A 57 0.63 9.67 5.46
N ARG A 58 1.15 10.89 5.44
CA ARG A 58 2.17 11.34 4.47
C ARG A 58 3.60 11.24 5.02
N GLY A 59 3.76 11.42 6.33
CA GLY A 59 5.06 11.55 6.98
C GLY A 59 5.75 12.89 6.69
N ALA A 60 6.85 13.18 7.38
CA ALA A 60 7.52 14.49 7.37
C ALA A 60 8.01 14.95 5.97
N HIS A 61 8.27 13.99 5.08
CA HIS A 61 8.81 14.26 3.74
C HIS A 61 7.98 13.60 2.64
N SER A 62 6.71 13.26 2.90
CA SER A 62 5.84 12.54 1.96
C SER A 62 6.31 11.14 1.57
N HIS A 63 7.15 10.50 2.39
CA HIS A 63 7.74 9.16 2.20
C HIS A 63 7.18 8.09 3.17
N ALA A 64 6.07 8.37 3.87
CA ALA A 64 5.43 7.30 4.65
C ALA A 64 4.94 6.19 3.71
N GLY A 65 5.15 4.93 4.11
CA GLY A 65 4.70 3.77 3.33
C GLY A 65 5.75 3.17 2.36
N GLU A 66 7.02 3.58 2.44
CA GLU A 66 8.15 3.00 1.67
C GLU A 66 8.54 1.56 2.14
N ILE A 67 7.54 0.70 2.31
CA ILE A 67 7.70 -0.61 2.94
C ILE A 67 8.51 -1.58 2.07
N GLY A 68 8.50 -1.41 0.74
CA GLY A 68 9.32 -2.18 -0.18
C GLY A 68 10.82 -2.07 0.09
N HIS A 69 11.26 -1.03 0.80
CA HIS A 69 12.65 -0.81 1.18
C HIS A 69 13.01 -1.29 2.60
N THR A 70 12.07 -1.90 3.32
CA THR A 70 12.36 -2.64 4.56
C THR A 70 13.19 -3.89 4.26
N VAL A 71 14.15 -4.20 5.12
CA VAL A 71 15.03 -5.36 4.93
C VAL A 71 14.36 -6.59 5.52
N VAL A 72 13.99 -7.54 4.67
CA VAL A 72 13.44 -8.86 5.04
C VAL A 72 14.51 -9.95 4.97
N ARG A 73 15.65 -9.65 4.33
CA ARG A 73 16.74 -10.61 4.17
C ARG A 73 18.12 -9.97 4.34
N MET A 74 18.77 -10.18 5.48
CA MET A 74 20.04 -9.52 5.80
C MET A 74 21.16 -9.79 4.78
N ASP A 75 21.19 -10.98 4.19
CA ASP A 75 22.15 -11.40 3.15
C ASP A 75 21.59 -11.32 1.71
N GLY A 76 20.43 -10.67 1.54
CA GLY A 76 19.64 -10.67 0.32
C GLY A 76 20.20 -9.88 -0.87
N ILE A 77 19.39 -9.66 -1.88
CA ILE A 77 19.76 -9.09 -3.18
C ILE A 77 20.08 -7.59 -3.04
N PRO A 78 21.11 -7.05 -3.72
CA PRO A 78 21.37 -5.62 -3.74
C PRO A 78 20.16 -4.83 -4.25
N CYS A 79 19.82 -3.76 -3.54
CA CYS A 79 18.74 -2.85 -3.90
C CYS A 79 19.31 -1.53 -4.43
N PRO A 80 18.72 -0.93 -5.48
CA PRO A 80 19.12 0.39 -5.97
C PRO A 80 19.07 1.51 -4.91
N CYS A 81 18.33 1.34 -3.81
CA CYS A 81 18.33 2.28 -2.68
C CYS A 81 19.64 2.26 -1.86
N GLY A 82 20.59 1.37 -2.18
CA GLY A 82 21.89 1.24 -1.52
C GLY A 82 21.96 0.17 -0.42
N ARG A 83 20.83 -0.44 -0.04
CA ARG A 83 20.75 -1.56 0.92
C ARG A 83 20.76 -2.93 0.21
N ARG A 84 20.67 -4.01 0.98
CA ARG A 84 20.49 -5.39 0.48
C ARG A 84 19.30 -6.06 1.15
N GLY A 85 18.63 -6.94 0.42
CA GLY A 85 17.47 -7.71 0.85
C GLY A 85 16.25 -6.88 1.23
N CYS A 86 16.05 -5.77 0.52
CA CYS A 86 14.80 -5.03 0.57
C CYS A 86 13.65 -5.91 0.09
N ALA A 87 12.50 -5.84 0.76
CA ALA A 87 11.30 -6.64 0.48
C ALA A 87 10.93 -6.63 -1.01
N GLN A 88 10.88 -5.46 -1.65
CA GLN A 88 10.54 -5.34 -3.07
C GLN A 88 11.52 -6.11 -3.98
N ARG A 89 12.80 -6.19 -3.57
CA ARG A 89 13.84 -6.80 -4.39
C ARG A 89 13.83 -8.31 -4.24
N GLU A 90 13.64 -8.83 -3.03
CA GLU A 90 13.44 -10.26 -2.80
C GLU A 90 12.14 -10.74 -3.46
N HIS A 91 11.04 -9.99 -3.28
CA HIS A 91 9.73 -10.32 -3.85
C HIS A 91 9.80 -10.43 -5.38
N ARG A 92 10.32 -9.39 -6.05
CA ARG A 92 10.46 -9.40 -7.51
C ARG A 92 11.37 -10.53 -7.98
N ALA A 93 12.47 -10.80 -7.30
CA ALA A 93 13.37 -11.87 -7.70
C ALA A 93 12.75 -13.26 -7.54
N ALA A 94 11.88 -13.47 -6.55
CA ALA A 94 11.12 -14.70 -6.41
C ALA A 94 10.16 -14.87 -7.61
N LEU A 95 9.42 -13.82 -7.97
CA LEU A 95 8.54 -13.83 -9.16
C LEU A 95 9.30 -14.09 -10.46
N GLU A 96 10.45 -13.43 -10.67
CA GLU A 96 11.31 -13.64 -11.85
C GLU A 96 11.82 -15.08 -11.97
N ARG A 97 11.94 -15.80 -10.85
CA ARG A 97 12.32 -17.23 -10.80
C ARG A 97 11.12 -18.19 -10.87
N GLY A 98 9.89 -17.68 -10.88
CA GLY A 98 8.67 -18.50 -10.79
C GLY A 98 8.45 -19.13 -9.42
N GLU A 99 9.01 -18.53 -8.36
CA GLU A 99 8.89 -19.00 -6.98
C GLU A 99 7.70 -18.32 -6.27
N ASP A 100 6.48 -18.56 -6.78
CA ASP A 100 5.27 -17.87 -6.33
C ASP A 100 5.01 -18.01 -4.82
N GLU A 101 5.26 -19.19 -4.25
CA GLU A 101 5.16 -19.42 -2.79
C GLU A 101 6.17 -18.60 -1.97
N LEU A 102 7.36 -18.32 -2.52
CA LEU A 102 8.33 -17.46 -1.85
C LEU A 102 7.90 -15.99 -1.95
N ALA A 103 7.42 -15.56 -3.12
CA ALA A 103 6.89 -14.21 -3.30
C ALA A 103 5.73 -13.93 -2.34
N ALA A 104 4.76 -14.84 -2.25
CA ALA A 104 3.63 -14.75 -1.33
C ALA A 104 4.08 -14.67 0.15
N ARG A 105 5.06 -15.49 0.55
CA ARG A 105 5.62 -15.44 1.92
C ARG A 105 6.32 -14.11 2.24
N ILE A 106 7.04 -13.53 1.28
CA ILE A 106 7.68 -12.22 1.46
C ILE A 106 6.61 -11.13 1.66
N LEU A 107 5.52 -11.15 0.87
CA LEU A 107 4.40 -10.23 1.09
C LEU A 107 3.77 -10.44 2.47
N ALA A 108 3.58 -11.69 2.88
CA ALA A 108 3.04 -12.03 4.20
C ALA A 108 3.90 -11.48 5.34
N GLU A 109 5.22 -11.64 5.27
CA GLU A 109 6.17 -11.06 6.24
C GLU A 109 6.05 -9.53 6.31
N VAL A 110 5.97 -8.87 5.15
CA VAL A 110 5.79 -7.43 5.06
C VAL A 110 4.50 -6.97 5.73
N VAL A 111 3.39 -7.68 5.48
CA VAL A 111 2.08 -7.37 6.08
C VAL A 111 2.12 -7.55 7.60
N VAL A 112 2.67 -8.66 8.09
CA VAL A 112 2.77 -8.91 9.54
C VAL A 112 3.61 -7.83 10.23
N ASN A 113 4.74 -7.45 9.62
CA ASN A 113 5.59 -6.38 10.15
C ASN A 113 4.88 -5.02 10.14
N LEU A 114 4.10 -4.71 9.10
CA LEU A 114 3.29 -3.50 9.03
C LEU A 114 2.26 -3.48 10.15
N VAL A 115 1.48 -4.55 10.30
CA VAL A 115 0.44 -4.66 11.32
C VAL A 115 1.02 -4.50 12.71
N ARG A 116 2.13 -5.18 13.03
CA ARG A 116 2.80 -5.07 14.33
C ARG A 116 3.37 -3.68 14.61
N LEU A 117 3.78 -2.95 13.58
CA LEU A 117 4.39 -1.64 13.72
C LEU A 117 3.37 -0.51 13.81
N VAL A 118 2.29 -0.60 13.02
CA VAL A 118 1.34 0.48 12.79
C VAL A 118 0.02 0.26 13.53
N ASP A 119 -0.36 -0.99 13.78
CA ASP A 119 -1.62 -1.39 14.42
C ASP A 119 -2.87 -0.96 13.60
N VAL A 120 -3.13 -1.68 12.50
CA VAL A 120 -4.26 -1.42 11.59
C VAL A 120 -5.28 -2.55 11.64
N ASP A 121 -6.55 -2.20 11.48
CA ASP A 121 -7.67 -3.16 11.48
C ASP A 121 -7.87 -3.80 10.10
N ARG A 122 -7.37 -3.16 9.04
CA ARG A 122 -7.53 -3.63 7.66
C ARG A 122 -6.26 -3.52 6.83
N VAL A 123 -6.07 -4.52 5.97
CA VAL A 123 -5.04 -4.53 4.93
C VAL A 123 -5.70 -4.76 3.57
N VAL A 124 -5.55 -3.79 2.68
CA VAL A 124 -6.00 -3.87 1.29
C VAL A 124 -4.80 -4.23 0.41
N LEU A 125 -4.93 -5.26 -0.41
CA LEU A 125 -3.97 -5.53 -1.48
C LEU A 125 -4.49 -4.96 -2.78
N GLY A 126 -3.66 -4.20 -3.48
CA GLY A 126 -3.95 -3.66 -4.79
C GLY A 126 -2.76 -3.82 -5.74
N GLY A 127 -3.02 -3.62 -7.02
CA GLY A 127 -2.02 -3.65 -8.07
C GLY A 127 -2.03 -4.92 -8.92
N ARG A 128 -1.47 -4.81 -10.12
CA ARG A 128 -1.56 -5.83 -11.18
C ARG A 128 -1.01 -7.19 -10.74
N THR A 129 0.14 -7.20 -10.08
CA THR A 129 0.84 -8.43 -9.70
C THR A 129 0.03 -9.26 -8.73
N VAL A 130 -0.60 -8.63 -7.73
CA VAL A 130 -1.47 -9.37 -6.80
C VAL A 130 -2.75 -9.78 -7.49
N HIS A 131 -3.32 -9.02 -8.44
CA HIS A 131 -4.49 -9.49 -9.18
C HIS A 131 -4.25 -10.79 -9.97
N GLU A 132 -3.05 -10.98 -10.53
CA GLU A 132 -2.68 -12.19 -11.26
C GLU A 132 -2.44 -13.40 -10.32
N GLN A 133 -2.01 -13.17 -9.07
CA GLN A 133 -1.58 -14.20 -8.12
C GLN A 133 -2.26 -14.06 -6.73
N HIS A 134 -3.51 -13.58 -6.70
CA HIS A 134 -4.16 -13.14 -5.47
C HIS A 134 -4.41 -14.28 -4.49
N GLU A 135 -4.79 -15.47 -4.95
CA GLU A 135 -5.10 -16.60 -4.06
C GLU A 135 -3.91 -16.95 -3.16
N ALA A 136 -2.74 -17.24 -3.76
CA ALA A 136 -1.54 -17.60 -3.02
C ALA A 136 -1.07 -16.48 -2.05
N SER A 137 -1.13 -15.22 -2.50
CA SER A 137 -0.73 -14.07 -1.69
C SER A 137 -1.68 -13.89 -0.49
N MET A 138 -2.99 -13.92 -0.72
CA MET A 138 -4.00 -13.74 0.31
C MET A 138 -3.96 -14.86 1.34
N ASP A 139 -3.77 -16.10 0.90
CA ASP A 139 -3.70 -17.26 1.80
C ASP A 139 -2.44 -17.20 2.67
N ALA A 140 -1.27 -16.91 2.08
CA ALA A 140 -0.03 -16.74 2.82
C ALA A 140 -0.12 -15.61 3.85
N ILE A 141 -0.73 -14.48 3.50
CA ILE A 141 -0.92 -13.35 4.44
C ILE A 141 -1.85 -13.75 5.58
N ARG A 142 -2.99 -14.39 5.30
CA ARG A 142 -3.95 -14.83 6.33
C ARG A 142 -3.33 -15.86 7.27
N GLU A 143 -2.58 -16.81 6.73
CA GLU A 143 -1.85 -17.80 7.53
C GLU A 143 -0.82 -17.12 8.43
N ALA A 144 -0.01 -16.22 7.87
CA ALA A 144 1.03 -15.51 8.62
C ALA A 144 0.45 -14.59 9.70
N LEU A 145 -0.66 -13.91 9.46
CA LEU A 145 -1.36 -13.12 10.48
C LEU A 145 -1.94 -14.01 11.57
N THR A 146 -2.58 -15.13 11.21
CA THR A 146 -3.13 -16.08 12.18
C THR A 146 -2.06 -16.67 13.09
N ALA A 147 -0.93 -17.08 12.51
CA ALA A 147 0.20 -17.62 13.25
C ALA A 147 0.95 -16.51 14.03
N GLY A 148 1.12 -15.34 13.42
CA GLY A 148 1.89 -14.23 13.97
C GLY A 148 1.18 -13.47 15.07
N LEU A 149 -0.15 -13.58 15.19
CA LEU A 149 -0.97 -12.89 16.19
C LEU A 149 -1.70 -13.87 17.13
N SER A 150 -1.26 -15.14 17.18
CA SER A 150 -1.97 -16.20 17.91
C SER A 150 -2.12 -15.95 19.41
N ASP A 151 -1.19 -15.20 20.01
CA ASP A 151 -1.19 -14.87 21.44
C ASP A 151 -2.02 -13.61 21.78
N GLU A 152 -2.59 -12.95 20.77
CA GLU A 152 -3.25 -11.64 20.86
C GLU A 152 -4.67 -11.71 20.28
N PRO A 153 -5.61 -12.44 20.91
CA PRO A 153 -6.93 -12.72 20.35
C PRO A 153 -7.83 -11.48 20.18
N TRP A 154 -7.42 -10.31 20.68
CA TRP A 154 -8.13 -9.03 20.48
C TRP A 154 -7.65 -8.28 19.23
N VAL A 155 -6.53 -8.68 18.63
CA VAL A 155 -6.02 -8.07 17.39
C VAL A 155 -6.69 -8.79 16.23
N HIS A 156 -7.56 -8.07 15.52
CA HIS A 156 -8.30 -8.60 14.38
C HIS A 156 -7.99 -7.77 13.14
N VAL A 157 -7.33 -8.39 12.17
CA VAL A 157 -6.98 -7.74 10.90
C VAL A 157 -7.73 -8.39 9.76
N GLU A 158 -8.54 -7.61 9.06
CA GLU A 158 -9.22 -8.05 7.84
C GLU A 158 -8.31 -7.82 6.63
N VAL A 159 -8.13 -8.85 5.79
CA VAL A 159 -7.35 -8.76 4.56
C VAL A 159 -8.29 -8.86 3.36
N MET A 160 -8.21 -7.85 2.49
CA MET A 160 -9.08 -7.73 1.31
C MET A 160 -8.27 -7.43 0.05
N LEU A 161 -8.81 -7.84 -1.10
CA LEU A 161 -8.31 -7.47 -2.42
C LEU A 161 -9.11 -6.28 -2.93
N SER A 162 -8.44 -5.25 -3.45
CA SER A 162 -9.12 -4.14 -4.14
C SER A 162 -9.92 -4.65 -5.33
N THR A 163 -11.12 -4.11 -5.53
CA THR A 163 -11.99 -4.48 -6.67
C THR A 163 -11.81 -3.58 -7.89
N ARG A 164 -10.90 -2.60 -7.81
CA ARG A 164 -10.70 -1.56 -8.82
C ARG A 164 -9.70 -1.94 -9.92
N GLY A 165 -9.07 -3.11 -9.83
CA GLY A 165 -8.16 -3.61 -10.85
C GLY A 165 -7.01 -2.64 -11.12
N THR A 166 -6.65 -2.50 -12.40
CA THR A 166 -5.54 -1.64 -12.85
C THR A 166 -5.86 -0.14 -12.83
N ASP A 167 -7.13 0.25 -12.66
CA ASP A 167 -7.55 1.66 -12.68
C ASP A 167 -7.45 2.33 -11.30
N LEU A 168 -7.15 1.56 -10.25
CA LEU A 168 -7.16 2.02 -8.86
C LEU A 168 -6.36 3.31 -8.63
N ILE A 169 -5.15 3.39 -9.20
CA ILE A 169 -4.27 4.56 -9.07
C ILE A 169 -4.87 5.77 -9.81
N ALA A 170 -5.38 5.58 -11.03
CA ALA A 170 -5.93 6.66 -11.84
C ALA A 170 -7.23 7.22 -11.25
N VAL A 171 -8.12 6.34 -10.79
CA VAL A 171 -9.34 6.72 -10.07
C VAL A 171 -8.98 7.46 -8.78
N GLY A 172 -8.00 6.95 -8.04
CA GLY A 172 -7.46 7.59 -6.86
C GLY A 172 -6.97 9.01 -7.08
N ALA A 173 -6.14 9.22 -8.11
CA ALA A 173 -5.64 10.55 -8.47
C ALA A 173 -6.78 11.50 -8.88
N ALA A 174 -7.83 11.00 -9.55
CA ALA A 174 -9.01 11.80 -9.84
C ALA A 174 -9.79 12.17 -8.57
N CYS A 175 -9.94 11.24 -7.62
CA CYS A 175 -10.52 11.48 -6.31
C CYS A 175 -9.75 12.55 -5.53
N GLU A 176 -8.41 12.54 -5.56
CA GLU A 176 -7.60 13.59 -4.92
C GLU A 176 -7.87 14.99 -5.48
N VAL A 177 -8.07 15.10 -6.81
CA VAL A 177 -8.47 16.39 -7.44
C VAL A 177 -9.84 16.82 -6.96
N LEU A 178 -10.83 15.92 -6.96
CA LEU A 178 -12.18 16.24 -6.50
C LEU A 178 -12.19 16.63 -5.02
N GLU A 179 -11.39 15.96 -4.20
CA GLU A 179 -11.28 16.27 -2.78
C GLU A 179 -10.61 17.64 -2.55
N HIS A 180 -9.54 17.95 -3.28
CA HIS A 180 -8.89 19.25 -3.21
C HIS A 180 -9.82 20.40 -3.59
N GLU A 181 -10.63 20.22 -4.64
CA GLU A 181 -11.51 21.28 -5.16
C GLU A 181 -12.84 21.41 -4.40
N TYR A 182 -13.39 20.30 -3.92
CA TYR A 182 -14.75 20.25 -3.35
C TYR A 182 -14.81 19.83 -1.87
N GLY A 183 -13.69 19.38 -1.29
CA GLY A 183 -13.58 19.04 0.14
C GLY A 183 -14.35 17.79 0.58
N LEU A 184 -14.76 16.91 -0.34
CA LEU A 184 -15.58 15.73 -0.03
C LEU A 184 -15.18 14.47 -0.82
N PRO A 185 -15.18 13.29 -0.16
CA PRO A 185 -15.01 13.07 1.30
C PRO A 185 -13.67 13.62 1.82
N GLN A 186 -13.53 13.89 3.12
CA GLN A 186 -12.32 14.52 3.74
C GLN A 186 -11.20 13.52 4.10
N VAL A 187 -10.88 12.57 3.24
CA VAL A 187 -9.88 11.51 3.48
C VAL A 187 -8.44 12.07 3.58
N LEU A 188 -8.12 13.15 2.85
CA LEU A 188 -6.83 13.82 2.74
C LEU A 188 -6.59 14.90 3.80
N VAL A 189 -7.66 15.53 4.29
CA VAL A 189 -7.56 16.75 5.13
C VAL A 189 -7.84 16.46 6.61
N GLY A 190 -8.50 15.33 6.92
CA GLY A 190 -8.96 15.03 8.28
C GLY A 190 -10.08 15.97 8.74
N PRO A 191 -10.78 15.65 9.84
CA PRO A 191 -11.76 16.57 10.42
C PRO A 191 -11.07 17.84 10.97
N GLU A 192 -11.70 19.00 10.79
CA GLU A 192 -11.30 20.29 11.37
C GLU A 192 -11.24 20.27 12.91
#